data_AF-A0A1V1ZIG6-F1
#
_entry.id   AF-A0A1V1ZIG6-F1
#
_cell.length_a   1.000
_cell.length_b   1.000
_cell.length_c   1.000
_cell.angle_alpha   90.00
_cell.angle_beta   90.00
_cell.angle_gamma   90.00
#
_symmetry.space_group_name_H-M   'P 1'
#
loop_
_entity.id
_entity.type
_entity.pdbx_description
1 polymer ?
#
loop_
_entity_poly.entity_id
_entity_poly.type
_entity_poly.pdbx_seq_one_letter_code
_entity_poly.pdbx_strand_id
1 'polypeptide(L)'
;MLDAKITYRINGDFNSGLKIFLDDNLLMFSEVKRKWFSSDIIQIYAENKELLLVIKKKGVFKTLYHIEFQNGQLIDDVKSIEESFLSSRICFSGNKSIELKSSAVPFIGPNARIFYKNEEIGNIKIKKLAINLDYTLTMKKANFEYLSYLFILFLVKESNRDYD
;
A
#
# COMPACT_ATOMS: atom_id res chain seq x y z
N MET A 1 15.44 -2.60 25.69
CA MET A 1 14.71 -1.37 25.32
C MET A 1 13.51 -1.80 24.48
N LEU A 2 12.31 -1.34 24.79
CA LEU A 2 11.14 -1.59 23.94
C LEU A 2 11.26 -0.68 22.71
N ASP A 3 11.32 -1.28 21.51
CA ASP A 3 11.28 -0.51 20.25
C ASP A 3 10.01 0.34 20.23
N ALA A 4 10.17 1.68 20.17
CA ALA A 4 9.04 2.58 20.04
C ALA A 4 8.26 2.25 18.76
N LYS A 5 6.94 2.12 18.88
CA LYS A 5 6.05 1.81 17.75
C LYS A 5 5.13 2.99 17.46
N ILE A 6 4.82 3.20 16.19
CA ILE A 6 3.86 4.18 15.69
C ILE A 6 2.73 3.42 15.02
N THR A 7 1.50 3.90 15.22
CA THR A 7 0.29 3.29 14.67
C THR A 7 -0.41 4.27 13.74
N TYR A 8 -0.75 3.79 12.54
CA TYR A 8 -1.47 4.50 11.50
C TYR A 8 -2.83 3.86 11.29
N ARG A 9 -3.85 4.69 11.05
CA ARG A 9 -5.19 4.24 10.66
C ARG A 9 -5.32 4.33 9.15
N ILE A 10 -5.83 3.28 8.53
CA ILE A 10 -6.09 3.27 7.09
C ILE A 10 -7.54 2.91 6.88
N ASN A 11 -8.30 3.74 6.16
CA ASN A 11 -9.67 3.42 5.86
C ASN A 11 -10.12 3.88 4.48
N GLY A 12 -11.23 3.32 4.00
CA GLY A 12 -11.85 3.73 2.74
C GLY A 12 -12.66 2.60 2.12
N ASP A 13 -12.76 2.64 0.80
CA ASP A 13 -13.58 1.71 0.01
C ASP A 13 -12.82 1.30 -1.26
N PHE A 14 -13.04 0.06 -1.71
CA PHE A 14 -12.35 -0.52 -2.86
C PHE A 14 -12.70 0.15 -4.20
N ASN A 15 -13.82 0.86 -4.29
CA ASN A 15 -14.20 1.60 -5.51
C ASN A 15 -13.71 3.05 -5.49
N SER A 16 -13.52 3.61 -4.30
CA SER A 16 -13.24 5.03 -4.12
C SER A 16 -11.78 5.31 -3.74
N GLY A 17 -11.07 4.29 -3.28
CA GLY A 17 -9.71 4.40 -2.77
C GLY A 17 -9.66 4.46 -1.24
N LEU A 18 -8.43 4.65 -0.73
CA LEU A 18 -8.08 4.54 0.67
C LEU A 18 -7.37 5.79 1.16
N LYS A 19 -7.45 6.04 2.46
CA LYS A 19 -6.82 7.18 3.14
C LYS A 19 -6.01 6.69 4.33
N ILE A 20 -4.83 7.27 4.53
CA ILE A 20 -3.90 6.93 5.60
C ILE A 20 -3.78 8.10 6.56
N PHE A 21 -3.92 7.83 7.85
CA PHE A 21 -3.93 8.82 8.91
C PHE A 21 -2.92 8.50 10.02
N LEU A 22 -2.38 9.56 10.61
CA LEU A 22 -1.69 9.56 11.90
C LEU A 22 -2.35 10.61 12.80
N ASP A 23 -2.85 10.20 13.96
CA ASP A 23 -3.51 11.09 14.92
C ASP A 23 -4.56 12.00 14.24
N ASP A 24 -5.40 11.40 13.40
CA ASP A 24 -6.44 12.03 12.56
C ASP A 24 -5.97 13.01 11.47
N ASN A 25 -4.66 13.24 11.35
CA ASN A 25 -4.08 13.95 10.21
C ASN A 25 -3.96 13.02 9.00
N LEU A 26 -4.53 13.44 7.86
CA LEU A 26 -4.38 12.74 6.59
C LEU A 26 -2.93 12.87 6.12
N LEU A 27 -2.27 11.75 5.79
CA LEU A 27 -0.90 11.75 5.28
C LEU A 27 -0.82 11.48 3.78
N MET A 28 -1.64 10.54 3.29
CA MET A 28 -1.64 10.08 1.91
C MET A 28 -2.99 9.44 1.59
N PHE A 29 -3.42 9.52 0.34
CA PHE A 29 -4.63 8.83 -0.11
C PHE A 29 -4.54 8.36 -1.56
N SER A 30 -5.37 7.39 -1.91
CA SER A 30 -5.61 6.96 -3.27
C SER A 30 -7.01 7.32 -3.76
N GLU A 31 -7.12 7.47 -5.07
CA GLU A 31 -8.39 7.46 -5.80
C GLU A 31 -8.32 6.38 -6.88
N VAL A 32 -9.44 5.70 -7.12
CA VAL A 32 -9.53 4.64 -8.13
C VAL A 32 -10.48 5.05 -9.24
N LYS A 33 -10.01 4.96 -10.48
CA LYS A 33 -10.85 5.07 -11.67
C LYS A 33 -11.02 3.68 -12.26
N ARG A 34 -12.11 3.03 -11.87
CA ARG A 34 -12.50 1.72 -12.40
C ARG A 34 -12.91 1.86 -13.87
N LYS A 35 -12.39 1.00 -14.74
CA LYS A 35 -12.76 1.01 -16.16
C LYS A 35 -13.25 -0.38 -16.55
N TRP A 36 -14.52 -0.47 -16.94
CA TRP A 36 -15.19 -1.76 -17.20
C TRP A 36 -14.57 -2.59 -18.35
N PHE A 37 -13.81 -1.94 -19.25
CA PHE A 37 -13.16 -2.58 -20.42
C PHE A 37 -11.64 -2.38 -20.46
N SER A 38 -11.02 -1.79 -19.44
CA SER A 38 -9.58 -1.58 -19.41
C SER A 38 -9.06 -1.64 -17.99
N SER A 39 -7.77 -1.86 -17.79
CA SER A 39 -7.17 -1.86 -16.46
C SER A 39 -7.53 -0.63 -15.62
N ASP A 40 -7.82 -0.88 -14.34
CA ASP A 40 -8.04 0.17 -13.35
C ASP A 40 -6.83 1.08 -13.21
N ILE A 41 -7.12 2.37 -13.00
CA ILE A 41 -6.12 3.40 -12.75
C ILE A 41 -6.22 3.81 -11.29
N ILE A 42 -5.09 3.73 -10.58
CA ILE A 42 -4.95 4.14 -9.19
C ILE A 42 -4.09 5.40 -9.20
N GLN A 43 -4.63 6.47 -8.62
CA GLN A 43 -3.90 7.72 -8.43
C GLN A 43 -3.59 7.86 -6.95
N ILE A 44 -2.36 8.24 -6.61
CA ILE A 44 -1.91 8.42 -5.23
C ILE A 44 -1.51 9.86 -5.03
N TYR A 45 -1.99 10.45 -3.94
CA TYR A 45 -1.81 11.85 -3.62
C TYR A 45 -1.24 12.02 -2.21
N ALA A 46 -0.46 13.09 -2.03
CA ALA A 46 -0.07 13.59 -0.72
C ALA A 46 -1.26 14.27 -0.01
N GLU A 47 -1.09 14.59 1.26
CA GLU A 47 -2.09 15.30 2.08
C GLU A 47 -2.62 16.61 1.46
N ASN A 48 -1.76 17.31 0.72
CA ASN A 48 -2.06 18.58 0.03
C ASN A 48 -2.70 18.40 -1.35
N LYS A 49 -3.10 17.17 -1.71
CA LYS A 49 -3.64 16.77 -3.02
C LYS A 49 -2.65 16.87 -4.19
N GLU A 50 -1.35 17.01 -3.93
CA GLU A 50 -0.35 16.85 -4.97
C GLU A 50 -0.29 15.39 -5.42
N LEU A 51 -0.33 15.19 -6.74
CA LEU A 51 -0.26 13.86 -7.33
C LEU A 51 1.17 13.32 -7.22
N LEU A 52 1.32 12.18 -6.55
CA LEU A 52 2.58 11.50 -6.33
C LEU A 52 2.84 10.44 -7.40
N LEU A 53 1.82 9.64 -7.71
CA LEU A 53 1.97 8.46 -8.55
C LEU A 53 0.66 8.15 -9.29
N VAL A 54 0.76 7.73 -10.55
CA VAL A 54 -0.35 7.12 -11.29
C VAL A 54 0.08 5.73 -11.71
N ILE A 55 -0.74 4.75 -11.35
CA ILE A 55 -0.46 3.35 -11.57
C ILE A 55 -1.62 2.73 -12.32
N LYS A 56 -1.28 1.85 -13.27
CA LYS A 56 -2.23 1.05 -14.02
C LYS A 56 -1.95 -0.44 -13.82
N LYS A 57 -2.98 -1.22 -13.51
CA LYS A 57 -2.88 -2.69 -13.43
C LYS A 57 -2.51 -3.27 -14.81
N LYS A 58 -1.56 -4.21 -14.91
CA LYS A 58 -1.21 -4.89 -16.15
C LYS A 58 -1.14 -6.40 -15.92
N GLY A 59 -1.89 -7.15 -16.72
CA GLY A 59 -1.88 -8.62 -16.73
C GLY A 59 -3.05 -9.27 -16.00
N VAL A 60 -3.39 -10.48 -16.45
CA VAL A 60 -4.50 -11.31 -15.93
C VAL A 60 -4.00 -12.36 -14.91
N PHE A 61 -2.73 -12.79 -15.01
CA PHE A 61 -2.17 -13.92 -14.24
C PHE A 61 -1.08 -13.56 -13.22
N LYS A 62 -0.37 -12.44 -13.43
CA LYS A 62 0.51 -11.81 -12.45
C LYS A 62 0.15 -10.34 -12.44
N THR A 63 -0.24 -9.82 -11.28
CA THR A 63 -0.57 -8.41 -11.14
C THR A 63 0.74 -7.63 -11.12
N LEU A 64 1.14 -7.19 -12.31
CA LEU A 64 2.22 -6.23 -12.47
C LEU A 64 1.58 -4.85 -12.59
N TYR A 65 2.11 -3.90 -11.86
CA TYR A 65 1.64 -2.53 -11.90
C TYR A 65 2.58 -1.72 -12.81
N HIS A 66 2.00 -1.05 -13.81
CA HIS A 66 2.73 -0.11 -14.66
C HIS A 66 2.59 1.30 -14.09
N ILE A 67 3.71 1.98 -13.89
CA ILE A 67 3.74 3.36 -13.41
C ILE A 67 3.63 4.27 -14.64
N GLU A 68 2.51 4.98 -14.74
CA GLU A 68 2.21 5.89 -15.85
C GLU A 68 2.75 7.30 -15.57
N PHE A 69 2.83 7.67 -14.28
CA PHE A 69 3.36 8.96 -13.83
C PHE A 69 3.97 8.81 -12.45
N GLN A 70 5.06 9.53 -12.20
CA GLN A 70 5.67 9.69 -10.89
C GLN A 70 6.18 11.12 -10.71
N ASN A 71 5.88 11.71 -9.55
CA ASN A 71 6.48 12.97 -9.14
C ASN A 71 7.82 12.74 -8.43
N GLY A 72 8.91 12.77 -9.20
CA GLY A 72 10.27 12.53 -8.71
C GLY A 72 10.81 13.55 -7.70
N GLN A 73 10.10 14.65 -7.43
CA GLN A 73 10.46 15.61 -6.38
C GLN A 73 9.94 15.20 -5.00
N LEU A 74 8.81 14.48 -4.97
CA LEU A 74 8.09 14.13 -3.75
C LEU A 74 8.25 12.66 -3.35
N ILE A 75 8.72 11.83 -4.28
CA ILE A 75 9.03 10.43 -4.00
C ILE A 75 10.18 9.89 -4.84
N ASP A 76 11.10 9.12 -4.24
CA ASP A 76 12.19 8.52 -5.00
C ASP A 76 11.66 7.49 -6.02
N ASP A 77 12.44 7.27 -7.07
CA ASP A 77 12.15 6.41 -8.22
C ASP A 77 11.57 5.04 -7.81
N VAL A 78 10.24 4.88 -7.96
CA VAL A 78 9.56 3.61 -7.78
C VAL A 78 9.71 2.86 -9.09
N LYS A 79 10.39 1.72 -9.05
CA LYS A 79 10.73 0.96 -10.26
C LYS A 79 9.69 -0.08 -10.62
N SER A 80 9.18 -0.79 -9.61
CA SER A 80 8.16 -1.80 -9.80
C SER A 80 7.31 -1.97 -8.54
N ILE A 81 6.05 -2.33 -8.76
CA ILE A 81 5.17 -2.87 -7.74
C ILE A 81 4.68 -4.21 -8.26
N GLU A 82 4.89 -5.24 -7.46
CA GLU A 82 4.64 -6.64 -7.81
C GLU A 82 3.74 -7.27 -6.76
N GLU A 83 2.76 -8.04 -7.21
CA GLU A 83 1.83 -8.73 -6.32
C GLU A 83 1.71 -10.21 -6.69
N SER A 84 1.71 -11.04 -5.67
CA SER A 84 1.48 -12.48 -5.69
C SER A 84 0.48 -12.87 -4.61
N PHE A 85 0.01 -14.12 -4.65
CA PHE A 85 -0.96 -14.64 -3.69
C PHE A 85 -0.52 -14.48 -2.21
N LEU A 86 0.78 -14.57 -1.93
CA LEU A 86 1.31 -14.55 -0.55
C LEU A 86 2.10 -13.28 -0.22
N SER A 87 2.51 -12.50 -1.22
CA SER A 87 3.31 -11.32 -0.96
C SER A 87 3.09 -10.21 -1.99
N SER A 88 3.28 -8.99 -1.53
CA SER A 88 3.33 -7.79 -2.37
C SER A 88 4.67 -7.09 -2.11
N ARG A 89 5.31 -6.59 -3.16
CA ARG A 89 6.62 -5.95 -3.08
C ARG A 89 6.62 -4.65 -3.84
N ILE A 90 7.30 -3.64 -3.28
CA ILE A 90 7.67 -2.41 -3.97
C ILE A 90 9.19 -2.34 -4.07
N CYS A 91 9.70 -2.05 -5.27
CA CYS A 91 11.12 -1.85 -5.56
C CYS A 91 11.37 -0.37 -5.87
N PHE A 92 12.39 0.21 -5.26
CA PHE A 92 12.75 1.63 -5.40
C PHE A 92 14.27 1.81 -5.48
N SER A 93 14.72 3.06 -5.68
CA SER A 93 16.12 3.48 -5.81
C SER A 93 17.15 2.63 -5.03
N GLY A 94 18.22 2.24 -5.73
CA GLY A 94 19.36 1.52 -5.12
C GLY A 94 19.09 0.04 -4.78
N ASN A 95 18.22 -0.64 -5.54
CA ASN A 95 17.82 -2.04 -5.31
C ASN A 95 17.19 -2.29 -3.93
N LYS A 96 16.63 -1.24 -3.33
CA LYS A 96 15.88 -1.36 -2.09
C LYS A 96 14.47 -1.89 -2.40
N SER A 97 13.96 -2.74 -1.52
CA SER A 97 12.58 -3.21 -1.62
C SER A 97 11.96 -3.41 -0.25
N ILE A 98 10.65 -3.21 -0.18
CA ILE A 98 9.81 -3.54 0.98
C ILE A 98 8.85 -4.62 0.54
N GLU A 99 8.66 -5.62 1.41
CA GLU A 99 7.78 -6.75 1.14
C GLU A 99 6.71 -6.88 2.24
N LEU A 100 5.46 -6.95 1.81
CA LEU A 100 4.33 -7.36 2.64
C LEU A 100 4.15 -8.86 2.46
N LYS A 101 4.29 -9.64 3.54
CA LYS A 101 4.03 -11.08 3.53
C LYS A 101 2.74 -11.40 4.30
N SER A 102 1.82 -12.08 3.62
CA SER A 102 0.59 -12.60 4.22
C SER A 102 0.84 -14.01 4.74
N SER A 103 0.27 -14.35 5.90
CA SER A 103 0.27 -15.74 6.38
C SER A 103 -0.77 -16.54 5.59
N ALA A 104 -0.33 -17.20 4.52
CA ALA A 104 -0.90 -18.35 3.78
C ALA A 104 -2.35 -18.83 4.04
N VAL A 105 -3.35 -17.96 4.01
CA VAL A 105 -4.76 -18.35 3.89
C VAL A 105 -5.44 -17.37 2.91
N PRO A 106 -6.20 -17.83 1.90
CA PRO A 106 -7.08 -16.95 1.12
C PRO A 106 -8.09 -16.35 2.09
N PHE A 107 -8.52 -15.10 1.87
CA PHE A 107 -9.03 -14.20 2.92
C PHE A 107 -7.88 -13.78 3.83
N ILE A 108 -7.52 -12.50 3.83
CA ILE A 108 -6.43 -12.00 4.69
C ILE A 108 -6.71 -12.54 6.10
N GLY A 109 -5.80 -13.37 6.62
CA GLY A 109 -5.72 -13.56 8.05
C GLY A 109 -5.73 -12.16 8.69
N PRO A 110 -6.32 -11.96 9.87
CA PRO A 110 -6.54 -10.62 10.42
C PRO A 110 -5.26 -9.77 10.62
N ASN A 111 -4.08 -10.32 10.30
CA ASN A 111 -2.77 -9.70 10.46
C ASN A 111 -1.83 -10.02 9.26
N ALA A 112 -1.22 -9.00 8.64
CA ALA A 112 -0.10 -9.14 7.70
C ALA A 112 1.20 -8.62 8.34
N ARG A 113 2.36 -9.16 7.94
CA ARG A 113 3.68 -8.75 8.45
C ARG A 113 4.49 -8.04 7.38
N ILE A 114 5.28 -7.06 7.80
CA ILE A 114 6.01 -6.14 6.93
C ILE A 114 7.49 -6.37 7.12
N PHE A 115 8.20 -6.65 6.03
CA PHE A 115 9.61 -6.99 6.04
C PHE A 115 10.43 -6.02 5.18
N TYR A 116 11.61 -5.68 5.69
CA TYR A 116 12.66 -5.01 4.93
C TYR A 116 13.97 -5.78 5.14
N LYS A 117 14.64 -6.19 4.05
CA LYS A 117 15.86 -7.04 4.10
C LYS A 117 15.72 -8.27 5.03
N ASN A 118 14.56 -8.92 5.03
CA ASN A 118 14.18 -10.06 5.89
C ASN A 118 13.99 -9.75 7.38
N GLU A 119 14.06 -8.49 7.81
CA GLU A 119 13.72 -8.08 9.17
C GLU A 119 12.26 -7.62 9.27
N GLU A 120 11.54 -8.06 10.30
CA GLU A 120 10.18 -7.59 10.55
C GLU A 120 10.21 -6.15 11.11
N ILE A 121 9.63 -5.23 10.36
CA ILE A 121 9.59 -3.80 10.68
C ILE A 121 8.20 -3.32 11.12
N GLY A 122 7.17 -4.14 10.92
CA GLY A 122 5.81 -3.80 11.29
C GLY A 122 4.77 -4.88 10.98
N ASN A 123 3.51 -4.56 11.27
CA ASN A 123 2.36 -5.40 10.97
C ASN A 123 1.13 -4.57 10.62
N ILE A 124 0.17 -5.18 9.94
CA ILE A 124 -1.11 -4.59 9.56
C ILE A 124 -2.20 -5.46 10.13
N LYS A 125 -3.19 -4.87 10.80
CA LYS A 125 -4.37 -5.57 11.32
C LYS A 125 -5.63 -5.08 10.62
N ILE A 126 -6.60 -5.97 10.41
CA ILE A 126 -7.90 -5.66 9.80
C ILE A 126 -9.00 -5.69 10.85
N LYS A 127 -9.87 -4.68 10.85
CA LYS A 127 -11.13 -4.73 11.60
C LYS A 127 -12.24 -5.29 10.70
N LYS A 128 -12.59 -6.57 10.90
CA LYS A 128 -13.54 -7.36 10.08
C LYS A 128 -15.04 -6.98 10.20
N LEU A 129 -15.39 -5.74 10.55
CA LEU A 129 -16.77 -5.40 10.93
C LEU A 129 -17.56 -4.59 9.90
N ALA A 130 -17.00 -4.19 8.76
CA ALA A 130 -17.70 -3.30 7.82
C ALA A 130 -17.47 -3.65 6.34
N ILE A 131 -18.41 -3.19 5.52
CA ILE A 131 -18.30 -3.07 4.04
C ILE A 131 -17.11 -2.16 3.69
N ASN A 132 -16.77 -1.23 4.59
CA ASN A 132 -15.61 -0.37 4.48
C ASN A 132 -14.34 -1.11 4.93
N LEU A 133 -13.26 -0.86 4.20
CA LEU A 133 -11.94 -1.35 4.56
C LEU A 133 -11.40 -0.50 5.73
N ASP A 134 -11.06 -1.14 6.85
CA ASP A 134 -10.47 -0.48 8.03
C ASP A 134 -9.28 -1.30 8.55
N TYR A 135 -8.10 -0.69 8.50
CA TYR A 135 -6.84 -1.29 8.89
C TYR A 135 -6.09 -0.45 9.92
N THR A 136 -5.29 -1.14 10.71
CA THR A 136 -4.32 -0.56 11.64
C THR A 136 -2.94 -1.02 11.25
N LEU A 137 -2.09 -0.10 10.80
CA LEU A 137 -0.69 -0.35 10.49
C LEU A 137 0.17 0.05 11.68
N THR A 138 0.99 -0.87 12.20
CA THR A 138 1.93 -0.60 13.30
C THR A 138 3.37 -0.82 12.83
N MET A 139 4.22 0.20 13.01
CA MET A 139 5.61 0.21 12.54
C MET A 139 6.59 0.51 13.67
N LYS A 140 7.79 -0.05 13.61
CA LYS A 140 8.91 0.37 14.46
C LYS A 140 9.40 1.76 14.01
N LYS A 141 9.56 2.70 14.96
CA LYS A 141 9.95 4.10 14.68
C LYS A 141 11.28 4.23 13.92
N ALA A 142 12.20 3.30 14.10
CA ALA A 142 13.49 3.28 13.41
C ALA A 142 13.39 3.16 11.87
N ASN A 143 12.23 2.78 11.32
CA ASN A 143 12.04 2.50 9.89
C ASN A 143 11.23 3.59 9.16
N PHE A 144 11.23 4.83 9.67
CA PHE A 144 10.39 5.92 9.14
C PHE A 144 10.76 6.31 7.70
N GLU A 145 12.02 6.15 7.28
CA GLU A 145 12.48 6.43 5.92
C GLU A 145 11.77 5.59 4.83
N TYR A 146 11.13 4.49 5.21
CA TYR A 146 10.46 3.55 4.30
C TYR A 146 8.94 3.72 4.24
N LEU A 147 8.41 4.66 5.01
CA LEU A 147 6.99 4.76 5.29
C LEU A 147 6.16 5.12 4.05
N SER A 148 6.64 6.05 3.22
CA SER A 148 5.97 6.47 1.98
C SER A 148 5.81 5.32 0.99
N TYR A 149 6.86 4.51 0.81
CA TYR A 149 6.82 3.33 -0.05
C TYR A 149 5.84 2.27 0.45
N LEU A 150 5.81 2.07 1.77
CA LEU A 150 4.86 1.15 2.39
C LEU A 150 3.42 1.62 2.21
N PHE A 151 3.17 2.91 2.38
CA PHE A 151 1.86 3.53 2.13
C PHE A 151 1.43 3.31 0.70
N ILE A 152 2.30 3.57 -0.28
CA ILE A 152 2.00 3.34 -1.69
C ILE A 152 1.70 1.89 -1.97
N LEU A 153 2.55 0.97 -1.52
CA LEU A 153 2.33 -0.46 -1.72
C LEU A 153 0.96 -0.89 -1.16
N PHE A 154 0.58 -0.36 0.00
CA PHE A 154 -0.69 -0.65 0.63
C PHE A 154 -1.89 -0.07 -0.14
N LEU A 155 -1.82 1.21 -0.50
CA LEU A 155 -2.85 1.90 -1.27
C LEU A 155 -3.09 1.20 -2.60
N VAL A 156 -2.03 0.81 -3.31
CA VAL A 156 -2.11 0.14 -4.61
C VAL A 156 -2.79 -1.22 -4.48
N LYS A 157 -2.33 -2.02 -3.52
CA LYS A 157 -2.83 -3.38 -3.33
C LYS A 157 -4.31 -3.40 -2.95
N GLU A 158 -4.68 -2.67 -1.89
CA GLU A 158 -6.02 -2.79 -1.34
C GLU A 158 -7.06 -1.98 -2.14
N SER A 159 -6.66 -0.96 -2.90
CA SER A 159 -7.57 -0.24 -3.82
C SER A 159 -7.89 -1.01 -5.10
N ASN A 160 -7.10 -2.04 -5.43
CA ASN A 160 -7.26 -2.87 -6.64
C ASN A 160 -7.84 -4.26 -6.35
N ARG A 161 -8.36 -4.44 -5.14
CA ARG A 161 -8.84 -5.75 -4.73
C ARG A 161 -10.19 -6.02 -5.37
N ASP A 162 -10.20 -6.92 -6.33
CA ASP A 162 -11.42 -7.44 -6.94
C ASP A 162 -12.02 -8.44 -5.93
N TYR A 163 -13.09 -8.03 -5.24
CA TYR A 163 -13.97 -8.94 -4.53
C TYR A 163 -15.02 -9.41 -5.55
N ASP A 164 -14.64 -10.37 -6.39
CA ASP A 164 -15.61 -11.25 -7.04
C ASP A 164 -16.01 -12.38 -6.08
#